data_AF-A0A848KGD2-F1
#
_entry.id   AF-A0A848KGD2-F1
#
_cell.length_a   1.000
_cell.length_b   1.000
_cell.length_c   1.000
_cell.angle_alpha   90.00
_cell.angle_beta   90.00
_cell.angle_gamma   90.00
#
_symmetry.space_group_name_H-M   'P 1'
#
loop_
_entity.id
_entity.type
_entity.pdbx_description
1 polymer ?
#
loop_
_entity_poly.entity_id
_entity_poly.type
_entity_poly.pdbx_seq_one_letter_code
_entity_poly.pdbx_strand_id
1 'polypeptide(L)'
;MTNLITRAEIARLAHDLGADHHELAFLERARADDLRDFRIALVGQLYGEHASKLRKIASLSRAMPVSFLVRMATKIVGPELSGMVASELSPERAARLMSATPTEFAADTAAFVNPEAAGPIVRQLEPDVMLPTVVELLRRKDYPTVAKFVSVASDTQLRALVPRVPSGKDLLLAGFHTSAVDRFELVVIEMPDERIRSILAAAVEENLFAEALTLIPQFALETLGRIGDIAVAMGTDVLVPMVETAERIEAWSELIPIVAAMSPPQLRRLIGLDLWSDERLTSIITAADRDGRWHHLRPILEGMSPERLRQVATLPLVVDGAIVDRILTALHADGPIDPLVPLLVQMDPEVRQQVWDRTAGLDDELAASLVRASRAYGEPVTSVVGALATRR
;
A
#
# COMPACT_ATOMS: atom_id res chain seq x y z
N MET A 1 5.63 3.09 8.55
CA MET A 1 4.79 1.92 8.18
C MET A 1 3.93 1.36 9.31
N THR A 2 4.40 1.26 10.55
CA THR A 2 3.68 0.57 11.65
C THR A 2 2.26 1.09 11.89
N ASN A 3 2.02 2.40 11.78
CA ASN A 3 0.70 2.98 12.07
C ASN A 3 -0.37 2.59 11.03
N LEU A 4 -0.05 2.65 9.73
CA LEU A 4 -1.00 2.35 8.64
C LEU A 4 -1.46 0.88 8.63
N ILE A 5 -0.52 -0.06 8.81
CA ILE A 5 -0.86 -1.50 8.85
C ILE A 5 -1.67 -1.82 10.12
N THR A 6 -1.31 -1.20 11.24
CA THR A 6 -2.05 -1.33 12.51
C THR A 6 -3.50 -0.85 12.34
N ARG A 7 -3.73 0.31 11.73
CA ARG A 7 -5.07 0.83 11.43
C ARG A 7 -5.90 -0.15 10.60
N ALA A 8 -5.30 -0.78 9.59
CA ALA A 8 -5.99 -1.79 8.78
C ALA A 8 -6.38 -3.03 9.60
N GLU A 9 -5.52 -3.51 10.50
CA GLU A 9 -5.87 -4.62 11.41
C GLU A 9 -6.95 -4.24 12.42
N ILE A 10 -6.93 -3.02 12.96
CA ILE A 10 -8.00 -2.53 13.86
C ILE A 10 -9.34 -2.47 13.11
N ALA A 11 -9.37 -1.97 11.87
CA ALA A 11 -10.58 -1.95 11.06
C ALA A 11 -11.14 -3.36 10.79
N ARG A 12 -10.27 -4.35 10.55
CA ARG A 12 -10.68 -5.76 10.42
C ARG A 12 -11.21 -6.32 11.73
N LEU A 13 -10.53 -6.07 12.85
CA LEU A 13 -10.94 -6.54 14.15
C LEU A 13 -12.29 -5.94 14.59
N ALA A 14 -12.51 -4.65 14.35
CA ALA A 14 -13.78 -3.97 14.59
C ALA A 14 -14.92 -4.68 13.86
N HIS A 15 -14.71 -5.01 12.58
CA HIS A 15 -15.68 -5.77 11.81
C HIS A 15 -15.91 -7.18 12.36
N ASP A 16 -14.86 -7.95 12.66
CA ASP A 16 -14.97 -9.31 13.19
C ASP A 16 -15.72 -9.34 14.55
N LEU A 17 -15.65 -8.24 15.33
CA LEU A 17 -16.36 -8.07 16.61
C LEU A 17 -17.75 -7.43 16.48
N GLY A 18 -18.10 -6.87 15.31
CA GLY A 18 -19.28 -6.02 15.16
C GLY A 18 -19.22 -4.71 15.98
N ALA A 19 -18.02 -4.24 16.30
CA ALA A 19 -17.74 -3.04 17.07
C ALA A 19 -17.44 -1.84 16.17
N ASP A 20 -17.53 -0.63 16.72
CA ASP A 20 -17.08 0.57 16.02
C ASP A 20 -15.55 0.70 16.12
N HIS A 21 -14.91 1.18 15.06
CA HIS A 21 -13.47 1.42 15.00
C HIS A 21 -12.98 2.33 16.15
N HIS A 22 -13.76 3.34 16.55
CA HIS A 22 -13.35 4.24 17.63
C HIS A 22 -13.30 3.56 19.00
N GLU A 23 -14.08 2.49 19.21
CA GLU A 23 -14.04 1.70 20.45
C GLU A 23 -12.72 0.95 20.58
N LEU A 24 -12.02 0.73 19.46
CA LEU A 24 -10.75 0.03 19.37
C LEU A 24 -9.54 0.96 19.23
N ALA A 25 -9.71 2.29 19.32
CA ALA A 25 -8.62 3.26 19.15
C ALA A 25 -7.46 3.07 20.15
N PHE A 26 -7.73 2.47 21.31
CA PHE A 26 -6.68 2.15 22.29
C PHE A 26 -5.64 1.13 21.77
N LEU A 27 -5.94 0.41 20.69
CA LEU A 27 -5.06 -0.56 20.04
C LEU A 27 -4.07 0.07 19.04
N GLU A 28 -4.15 1.38 18.76
CA GLU A 28 -3.25 2.06 17.80
C GLU A 28 -1.76 1.95 18.15
N ARG A 29 -1.43 1.68 19.41
CA ARG A 29 -0.06 1.51 19.88
C ARG A 29 0.44 0.07 19.82
N ALA A 30 -0.42 -0.88 19.48
CA ALA A 30 -0.05 -2.28 19.33
C ALA A 30 0.74 -2.50 18.04
N ARG A 31 1.52 -3.58 17.98
CA ARG A 31 2.15 -4.00 16.73
C ARG A 31 1.10 -4.63 15.83
N ALA A 32 1.15 -4.31 14.54
CA ALA A 32 0.24 -4.89 13.55
C ALA A 32 0.25 -6.43 13.55
N ASP A 33 1.43 -7.05 13.67
CA ASP A 33 1.57 -8.51 13.72
C ASP A 33 0.84 -9.11 14.93
N ASP A 34 0.99 -8.51 16.11
CA ASP A 34 0.33 -8.98 17.33
C ASP A 34 -1.21 -8.86 17.22
N LEU A 35 -1.70 -7.77 16.62
CA LEU A 35 -3.14 -7.59 16.36
C LEU A 35 -3.67 -8.61 15.36
N ARG A 36 -2.89 -8.92 14.32
CA ARG A 36 -3.24 -9.92 13.33
C ARG A 36 -3.34 -11.31 13.96
N ASP A 37 -2.34 -11.69 14.75
CA ASP A 37 -2.31 -12.97 15.44
C ASP A 37 -3.46 -13.11 16.44
N PHE A 38 -3.73 -12.05 17.22
CA PHE A 38 -4.88 -11.98 18.11
C PHE A 38 -6.20 -12.15 17.35
N ARG A 39 -6.39 -11.42 16.26
CA ARG A 39 -7.61 -11.48 15.45
C ARG A 39 -7.83 -12.88 14.88
N ILE A 40 -6.79 -13.53 14.35
CA ILE A 40 -6.86 -14.91 13.85
C ILE A 40 -7.28 -15.87 14.97
N ALA A 41 -6.65 -15.78 16.15
CA ALA A 41 -6.98 -16.63 17.29
C ALA A 41 -8.43 -16.41 17.79
N LEU A 42 -8.86 -15.15 17.88
CA LEU A 42 -10.21 -14.78 18.28
C LEU A 42 -11.26 -15.37 17.32
N VAL A 43 -11.09 -15.15 16.02
CA VAL A 43 -11.99 -15.69 14.99
C VAL A 43 -12.04 -17.22 15.08
N GLY A 44 -10.88 -17.89 15.22
CA GLY A 44 -10.83 -19.34 15.40
C GLY A 44 -11.62 -19.83 16.61
N GLN A 45 -11.58 -19.12 17.74
CA GLN A 45 -12.36 -19.46 18.93
C GLN A 45 -13.87 -19.23 18.72
N LEU A 46 -14.27 -18.09 18.15
CA LEU A 46 -15.67 -17.75 17.92
C LEU A 46 -16.38 -18.79 17.03
N TYR A 47 -15.72 -19.26 15.96
CA TYR A 47 -16.31 -20.28 15.09
C TYR A 47 -16.16 -21.72 15.63
N GLY A 48 -15.20 -21.98 16.52
CA GLY A 48 -14.94 -23.30 17.08
C GLY A 48 -15.99 -23.79 18.09
N GLU A 49 -16.64 -22.88 18.81
CA GLU A 49 -17.51 -23.21 19.96
C GLU A 49 -18.71 -24.13 19.60
N HIS A 50 -19.22 -24.03 18.37
CA HIS A 50 -20.42 -24.77 17.93
C HIS A 50 -20.17 -25.86 16.89
N ALA A 51 -18.92 -26.08 16.49
CA ALA A 51 -18.55 -26.98 15.39
C ALA A 51 -19.12 -28.40 15.54
N SER A 52 -19.11 -28.98 16.75
CA SER A 52 -19.62 -30.34 16.98
C SER A 52 -21.12 -30.51 16.73
N LYS A 53 -21.94 -29.50 17.06
CA LYS A 53 -23.39 -29.50 16.81
C LYS A 53 -23.68 -29.27 15.33
N LEU A 54 -22.99 -28.30 14.73
CA LEU A 54 -23.11 -27.97 13.31
C LEU A 54 -22.72 -29.16 12.43
N ARG A 55 -21.67 -29.91 12.78
CA ARG A 55 -21.24 -31.11 12.08
C ARG A 55 -22.28 -32.22 12.07
N LYS A 56 -23.07 -32.36 13.16
CA LYS A 56 -24.20 -33.30 13.20
C LYS A 56 -25.28 -32.88 12.20
N ILE A 57 -25.63 -31.58 12.15
CA ILE A 57 -26.62 -31.04 11.20
C ILE A 57 -26.12 -31.23 9.75
N ALA A 58 -24.86 -30.88 9.49
CA ALA A 58 -24.20 -31.09 8.20
C ALA A 58 -24.26 -32.56 7.77
N SER A 59 -24.01 -33.50 8.68
CA SER A 59 -24.04 -34.94 8.41
C SER A 59 -25.41 -35.44 7.95
N LEU A 60 -26.49 -34.90 8.52
CA LEU A 60 -27.88 -35.23 8.17
C LEU A 60 -28.25 -34.69 6.79
N SER A 61 -27.70 -33.55 6.39
CA SER A 61 -27.97 -32.93 5.08
C SER A 61 -27.43 -33.75 3.90
N ARG A 62 -26.48 -34.66 4.12
CA ARG A 62 -25.85 -35.47 3.05
C ARG A 62 -26.83 -36.38 2.31
N ALA A 63 -27.84 -36.90 3.01
CA ALA A 63 -28.84 -37.79 2.41
C ALA A 63 -29.97 -37.03 1.69
N MET A 64 -30.02 -35.69 1.79
CA MET A 64 -31.13 -34.89 1.28
C MET A 64 -30.86 -34.30 -0.12
N PRO A 65 -31.87 -34.17 -0.99
CA PRO A 65 -31.74 -33.46 -2.26
C PRO A 65 -31.33 -31.99 -2.08
N VAL A 66 -30.51 -31.47 -3.00
CA VAL A 66 -30.04 -30.05 -3.01
C VAL A 66 -31.22 -29.08 -2.95
N SER A 67 -32.21 -29.26 -3.80
CA SER A 67 -33.37 -28.35 -3.91
C SER A 67 -34.20 -28.27 -2.63
N PHE A 68 -34.32 -29.38 -1.90
CA PHE A 68 -34.99 -29.42 -0.61
C PHE A 68 -34.20 -28.64 0.45
N LEU A 69 -32.88 -28.85 0.52
CA LEU A 69 -32.02 -28.14 1.45
C LEU A 69 -31.99 -26.64 1.20
N VAL A 70 -31.92 -26.20 -0.07
CA VAL A 70 -31.99 -24.77 -0.41
C VAL A 70 -33.31 -24.17 0.04
N ARG A 71 -34.44 -24.89 -0.14
CA ARG A 71 -35.74 -24.42 0.33
C ARG A 71 -35.80 -24.33 1.86
N MET A 72 -35.27 -25.33 2.56
CA MET A 72 -35.17 -25.32 4.03
C MET A 72 -34.30 -24.17 4.53
N ALA A 73 -33.13 -23.97 3.92
CA ALA A 73 -32.20 -22.89 4.23
C ALA A 73 -32.89 -21.52 4.09
N THR A 74 -33.50 -21.28 2.92
CA THR A 74 -34.11 -19.98 2.58
C THR A 74 -35.44 -19.68 3.27
N LYS A 75 -36.17 -20.69 3.77
CA LYS A 75 -37.51 -20.50 4.36
C LYS A 75 -37.61 -20.77 5.85
N ILE A 76 -36.70 -21.55 6.42
CA ILE A 76 -36.83 -22.04 7.81
C ILE A 76 -35.56 -21.77 8.61
N VAL A 77 -34.39 -22.16 8.10
CA VAL A 77 -33.14 -22.11 8.87
C VAL A 77 -32.56 -20.68 8.92
N GLY A 78 -32.63 -19.95 7.81
CA GLY A 78 -32.05 -18.60 7.70
C GLY A 78 -30.55 -18.60 7.36
N PRO A 79 -30.00 -17.42 7.00
CA PRO A 79 -28.65 -17.29 6.44
C PRO A 79 -27.53 -17.58 7.46
N GLU A 80 -27.68 -17.13 8.71
CA GLU A 80 -26.68 -17.28 9.77
C GLU A 80 -26.34 -18.75 10.04
N LEU A 81 -27.35 -19.54 10.43
CA LEU A 81 -27.18 -20.97 10.65
C LEU A 81 -26.77 -21.71 9.37
N SER A 82 -27.22 -21.25 8.20
CA SER A 82 -26.82 -21.86 6.93
C SER A 82 -25.32 -21.68 6.66
N GLY A 83 -24.74 -20.51 6.96
CA GLY A 83 -23.31 -20.24 6.77
C GLY A 83 -22.43 -21.01 7.74
N MET A 84 -22.88 -21.07 9.00
CA MET A 84 -22.24 -21.89 10.02
C MET A 84 -22.26 -23.38 9.64
N VAL A 85 -23.40 -23.91 9.17
CA VAL A 85 -23.50 -25.31 8.72
C VAL A 85 -22.67 -25.54 7.46
N ALA A 86 -22.65 -24.59 6.52
CA ALA A 86 -21.86 -24.68 5.29
C ALA A 86 -20.36 -24.88 5.57
N SER A 87 -19.87 -24.28 6.66
CA SER A 87 -18.48 -24.42 7.13
C SER A 87 -18.10 -25.86 7.54
N GLU A 88 -19.08 -26.70 7.85
CA GLU A 88 -18.87 -28.12 8.24
C GLU A 88 -19.20 -29.11 7.11
N LEU A 89 -19.58 -28.63 5.92
CA LEU A 89 -19.82 -29.47 4.75
C LEU A 89 -18.52 -29.77 4.01
N SER A 90 -18.51 -30.83 3.18
CA SER A 90 -17.43 -30.98 2.21
C SER A 90 -17.47 -29.82 1.21
N PRO A 91 -16.31 -29.35 0.71
CA PRO A 91 -16.28 -28.26 -0.25
C PRO A 91 -17.17 -28.47 -1.48
N GLU A 92 -17.24 -29.71 -2.00
CA GLU A 92 -18.05 -30.07 -3.18
C GLU A 92 -19.54 -30.01 -2.88
N ARG A 93 -19.91 -30.29 -1.63
CA ARG A 93 -21.30 -30.21 -1.19
C ARG A 93 -21.71 -28.76 -0.97
N ALA A 94 -20.87 -27.97 -0.32
CA ALA A 94 -21.10 -26.54 -0.11
C ALA A 94 -21.21 -25.79 -1.44
N ALA A 95 -20.27 -26.03 -2.37
CA ALA A 95 -20.28 -25.42 -3.70
C ALA A 95 -21.58 -25.76 -4.47
N ARG A 96 -21.99 -27.03 -4.49
CA ARG A 96 -23.26 -27.44 -5.14
C ARG A 96 -24.51 -26.81 -4.53
N LEU A 97 -24.54 -26.60 -3.21
CA LEU A 97 -25.65 -25.91 -2.56
C LEU A 97 -25.65 -24.42 -2.93
N MET A 98 -24.47 -23.79 -2.93
CA MET A 98 -24.31 -22.39 -3.30
C MET A 98 -24.75 -22.14 -4.75
N SER A 99 -24.40 -23.02 -5.70
CA SER A 99 -24.85 -22.92 -7.11
C SER A 99 -26.36 -22.97 -7.30
N ALA A 100 -27.10 -23.58 -6.36
CA ALA A 100 -28.56 -23.66 -6.41
C ALA A 100 -29.25 -22.60 -5.53
N THR A 101 -28.48 -21.80 -4.79
CA THR A 101 -28.98 -20.82 -3.84
C THR A 101 -29.16 -19.46 -4.52
N PRO A 102 -30.26 -18.73 -4.25
CA PRO A 102 -30.43 -17.37 -4.76
C PRO A 102 -29.29 -16.45 -4.30
N THR A 103 -28.80 -15.59 -5.21
CA THR A 103 -27.66 -14.69 -4.96
C THR A 103 -27.78 -13.87 -3.68
N GLU A 104 -28.97 -13.31 -3.42
CA GLU A 104 -29.21 -12.48 -2.24
C GLU A 104 -29.02 -13.25 -0.94
N PHE A 105 -29.51 -14.50 -0.90
CA PHE A 105 -29.36 -15.38 0.26
C PHE A 105 -27.93 -15.91 0.39
N ALA A 106 -27.25 -16.16 -0.73
CA ALA A 106 -25.84 -16.54 -0.72
C ALA A 106 -24.97 -15.41 -0.13
N ALA A 107 -25.27 -14.14 -0.47
CA ALA A 107 -24.64 -12.97 0.11
C ALA A 107 -24.93 -12.84 1.62
N ASP A 108 -26.20 -13.02 2.04
CA ASP A 108 -26.56 -13.03 3.47
C ASP A 108 -25.80 -14.12 4.24
N THR A 109 -25.61 -15.28 3.62
CA THR A 109 -24.96 -16.44 4.22
C THR A 109 -23.45 -16.26 4.35
N ALA A 110 -22.83 -15.52 3.43
CA ALA A 110 -21.39 -15.46 3.28
C ALA A 110 -20.65 -14.91 4.51
N ALA A 111 -21.24 -13.93 5.21
CA ALA A 111 -20.66 -13.32 6.41
C ALA A 111 -20.47 -14.33 7.56
N PHE A 112 -21.25 -15.41 7.56
CA PHE A 112 -21.28 -16.41 8.62
C PHE A 112 -20.48 -17.68 8.30
N VAL A 113 -19.83 -17.74 7.14
CA VAL A 113 -18.95 -18.86 6.79
C VAL A 113 -17.60 -18.65 7.47
N ASN A 114 -17.12 -19.69 8.16
CA ASN A 114 -15.80 -19.71 8.78
C ASN A 114 -14.73 -19.43 7.69
N PRO A 115 -13.87 -18.41 7.87
CA PRO A 115 -12.80 -18.08 6.92
C PRO A 115 -11.89 -19.27 6.55
N GLU A 116 -11.59 -20.18 7.49
CA GLU A 116 -10.77 -21.37 7.23
C GLU A 116 -11.44 -22.36 6.27
N ALA A 117 -12.77 -22.53 6.42
CA ALA A 117 -13.56 -23.40 5.57
C ALA A 117 -13.88 -22.74 4.21
N ALA A 118 -13.96 -21.40 4.17
CA ALA A 118 -14.33 -20.65 2.98
C ALA A 118 -13.38 -20.90 1.80
N GLY A 119 -12.07 -21.05 2.06
CA GLY A 119 -11.08 -21.15 0.99
C GLY A 119 -11.26 -22.34 0.04
N PRO A 120 -11.31 -23.58 0.57
CA PRO A 120 -11.63 -24.75 -0.25
C PRO A 120 -12.99 -24.64 -0.96
N ILE A 121 -14.00 -24.05 -0.33
CA ILE A 121 -15.34 -23.89 -0.92
C ILE A 121 -15.28 -22.93 -2.11
N VAL A 122 -14.73 -21.73 -1.91
CA VAL A 122 -14.65 -20.68 -2.94
C VAL A 122 -13.87 -21.15 -4.15
N ARG A 123 -12.77 -21.90 -3.95
CA ARG A 123 -11.96 -22.43 -5.06
C ARG A 123 -12.69 -23.48 -5.91
N GLN A 124 -13.78 -24.07 -5.42
CA GLN A 124 -14.62 -24.99 -6.19
C GLN A 124 -15.79 -24.30 -6.89
N LEU A 125 -16.03 -23.03 -6.60
CA LEU A 125 -17.08 -22.28 -7.29
C LEU A 125 -16.61 -21.86 -8.68
N GLU A 126 -17.45 -22.15 -9.66
CA GLU A 126 -17.30 -21.56 -10.98
C GLU A 126 -17.52 -20.02 -10.90
N PRO A 127 -16.82 -19.21 -11.73
CA PRO A 127 -16.94 -17.76 -11.69
C PRO A 127 -18.38 -17.25 -11.86
N ASP A 128 -19.21 -17.92 -12.66
CA ASP A 128 -20.62 -17.57 -12.88
C ASP A 128 -21.49 -17.69 -11.62
N VAL A 129 -21.12 -18.53 -10.65
CA VAL A 129 -21.81 -18.68 -9.35
C VAL A 129 -21.29 -17.68 -8.33
N MET A 130 -19.97 -17.52 -8.26
CA MET A 130 -19.32 -16.69 -7.25
C MET A 130 -19.44 -15.19 -7.55
N LEU A 131 -19.27 -14.77 -8.80
CA LEU A 131 -19.28 -13.35 -9.18
C LEU A 131 -20.58 -12.63 -8.84
N PRO A 132 -21.80 -13.18 -9.10
CA PRO A 132 -23.03 -12.52 -8.70
C PRO A 132 -23.11 -12.27 -7.19
N THR A 133 -22.64 -13.21 -6.38
CA THR A 133 -22.64 -13.10 -4.92
C THR A 133 -21.70 -11.98 -4.47
N VAL A 134 -20.49 -11.91 -5.03
CA VAL A 134 -19.52 -10.85 -4.70
C VAL A 134 -20.03 -9.48 -5.15
N VAL A 135 -20.64 -9.38 -6.35
CA VAL A 135 -21.24 -8.13 -6.83
C VAL A 135 -22.39 -7.67 -5.94
N GLU A 136 -23.22 -8.60 -5.45
CA GLU A 136 -24.29 -8.28 -4.50
C GLU A 136 -23.73 -7.79 -3.15
N LEU A 137 -22.65 -8.39 -2.64
CA LEU A 137 -21.96 -7.90 -1.43
C LEU A 137 -21.37 -6.50 -1.63
N LEU A 138 -20.77 -6.23 -2.79
CA LEU A 138 -20.27 -4.90 -3.15
C LEU A 138 -21.40 -3.87 -3.22
N ARG A 139 -22.55 -4.23 -3.82
CA ARG A 139 -23.75 -3.37 -3.85
C ARG A 139 -24.22 -3.01 -2.43
N ARG A 140 -24.07 -3.94 -1.48
CA ARG A 140 -24.39 -3.75 -0.05
C ARG A 140 -23.28 -3.05 0.74
N LYS A 141 -22.13 -2.76 0.12
CA LYS A 141 -20.93 -2.20 0.76
C LYS A 141 -20.36 -3.08 1.87
N ASP A 142 -20.58 -4.40 1.78
CA ASP A 142 -20.00 -5.37 2.71
C ASP A 142 -18.57 -5.74 2.27
N TYR A 143 -17.69 -4.75 2.30
CA TYR A 143 -16.28 -4.88 1.91
C TYR A 143 -15.51 -5.90 2.74
N PRO A 144 -15.72 -6.02 4.06
CA PRO A 144 -15.05 -7.04 4.86
C PRO A 144 -15.40 -8.48 4.44
N THR A 145 -16.67 -8.78 4.13
CA THR A 145 -17.03 -10.10 3.60
C THR A 145 -16.45 -10.31 2.21
N VAL A 146 -16.47 -9.30 1.33
CA VAL A 146 -15.81 -9.37 0.01
C VAL A 146 -14.32 -9.67 0.16
N ALA A 147 -13.64 -9.02 1.10
CA ALA A 147 -12.23 -9.24 1.38
C ALA A 147 -11.91 -10.69 1.79
N LYS A 148 -12.82 -11.37 2.51
CA LYS A 148 -12.70 -12.80 2.81
C LYS A 148 -12.70 -13.65 1.53
N PHE A 149 -13.59 -13.35 0.57
CA PHE A 149 -13.58 -14.02 -0.75
C PHE A 149 -12.29 -13.76 -1.53
N VAL A 150 -11.92 -12.48 -1.65
CA VAL A 150 -10.70 -12.07 -2.38
C VAL A 150 -9.46 -12.75 -1.80
N SER A 151 -9.42 -12.92 -0.46
CA SER A 151 -8.28 -13.54 0.21
C SER A 151 -8.06 -15.02 -0.15
N VAL A 152 -9.10 -15.71 -0.61
CA VAL A 152 -9.05 -17.16 -0.88
C VAL A 152 -9.29 -17.54 -2.34
N ALA A 153 -9.81 -16.62 -3.14
CA ALA A 153 -10.08 -16.78 -4.56
C ALA A 153 -8.80 -17.08 -5.37
N SER A 154 -8.92 -17.88 -6.43
CA SER A 154 -7.82 -18.14 -7.35
C SER A 154 -7.53 -16.94 -8.26
N ASP A 155 -6.36 -16.91 -8.90
CA ASP A 155 -5.99 -15.83 -9.83
C ASP A 155 -6.98 -15.72 -11.00
N THR A 156 -7.49 -16.85 -11.49
CA THR A 156 -8.54 -16.90 -12.51
C THR A 156 -9.83 -16.23 -12.04
N GLN A 157 -10.22 -16.49 -10.78
CA GLN A 157 -11.41 -15.91 -10.16
C GLN A 157 -11.24 -14.40 -9.94
N LEU A 158 -10.08 -13.94 -9.47
CA LEU A 158 -9.78 -12.53 -9.27
C LEU A 158 -9.77 -11.75 -10.59
N ARG A 159 -9.15 -12.30 -11.65
CA ARG A 159 -9.17 -11.71 -12.99
C ARG A 159 -10.56 -11.59 -13.58
N ALA A 160 -11.44 -12.56 -13.30
CA ALA A 160 -12.83 -12.49 -13.71
C ALA A 160 -13.65 -11.47 -12.89
N LEU A 161 -13.26 -11.23 -11.63
CA LEU A 161 -13.95 -10.32 -10.72
C LEU A 161 -13.68 -8.85 -11.02
N VAL A 162 -12.42 -8.45 -11.21
CA VAL A 162 -12.04 -7.04 -11.35
C VAL A 162 -12.86 -6.28 -12.40
N PRO A 163 -13.10 -6.80 -13.62
CA PRO A 163 -13.92 -6.11 -14.62
C PRO A 163 -15.40 -5.96 -14.23
N ARG A 164 -15.89 -6.73 -13.26
CA ARG A 164 -17.27 -6.70 -12.77
C ARG A 164 -17.47 -5.76 -11.58
N VAL A 165 -16.38 -5.29 -10.95
CA VAL A 165 -16.47 -4.37 -9.82
C VAL A 165 -16.90 -2.98 -10.32
N PRO A 166 -18.03 -2.43 -9.85
CA PRO A 166 -18.64 -1.24 -10.44
C PRO A 166 -17.73 0.00 -10.42
N SER A 167 -17.01 0.22 -9.31
CA SER A 167 -16.28 1.46 -9.07
C SER A 167 -14.84 1.24 -8.59
N GLY A 168 -14.00 2.26 -8.75
CA GLY A 168 -12.67 2.30 -8.14
C GLY A 168 -12.73 2.30 -6.61
N LYS A 169 -13.75 2.92 -6.02
CA LYS A 169 -14.02 2.91 -4.57
C LYS A 169 -14.19 1.47 -4.05
N ASP A 170 -14.98 0.68 -4.75
CA ASP A 170 -15.25 -0.70 -4.37
C ASP A 170 -14.00 -1.57 -4.45
N LEU A 171 -13.17 -1.37 -5.48
CA LEU A 171 -11.87 -2.04 -5.59
C LEU A 171 -10.94 -1.64 -4.44
N LEU A 172 -10.87 -0.35 -4.12
CA LEU A 172 -10.04 0.17 -3.03
C LEU A 172 -10.44 -0.41 -1.67
N LEU A 173 -11.73 -0.35 -1.34
CA LEU A 173 -12.21 -0.81 -0.03
C LEU A 173 -12.17 -2.34 0.10
N ALA A 174 -12.44 -3.09 -0.97
CA ALA A 174 -12.22 -4.53 -0.99
C ALA A 174 -10.74 -4.88 -0.76
N GLY A 175 -9.83 -4.12 -1.37
CA GLY A 175 -8.38 -4.24 -1.14
C GLY A 175 -8.00 -3.88 0.30
N PHE A 176 -8.49 -2.78 0.85
CA PHE A 176 -8.17 -2.33 2.21
C PHE A 176 -8.50 -3.38 3.28
N HIS A 177 -9.65 -4.03 3.16
CA HIS A 177 -10.09 -5.04 4.13
C HIS A 177 -9.44 -6.43 3.96
N THR A 178 -8.71 -6.66 2.86
CA THR A 178 -8.06 -7.95 2.60
C THR A 178 -6.93 -8.26 3.57
N SER A 179 -6.62 -9.55 3.72
CA SER A 179 -5.41 -10.01 4.41
C SER A 179 -4.45 -10.80 3.51
N ALA A 180 -4.83 -11.04 2.25
CA ALA A 180 -4.03 -11.78 1.27
C ALA A 180 -3.07 -10.86 0.51
N VAL A 181 -1.96 -10.57 1.16
CA VAL A 181 -0.95 -9.58 0.73
C VAL A 181 -0.28 -9.93 -0.61
N ASP A 182 -0.14 -11.21 -0.96
CA ASP A 182 0.73 -11.61 -2.08
C ASP A 182 0.02 -11.68 -3.44
N ARG A 183 -1.32 -11.50 -3.50
CA ARG A 183 -2.11 -11.76 -4.73
C ARG A 183 -2.51 -10.52 -5.50
N PHE A 184 -2.44 -9.34 -4.88
CA PHE A 184 -2.87 -8.09 -5.53
C PHE A 184 -1.94 -7.65 -6.64
N GLU A 185 -0.64 -7.89 -6.50
CA GLU A 185 0.36 -7.54 -7.50
C GLU A 185 -0.01 -8.10 -8.88
N LEU A 186 -0.29 -9.41 -8.98
CA LEU A 186 -0.64 -10.06 -10.25
C LEU A 186 -1.88 -9.45 -10.90
N VAL A 187 -2.87 -9.09 -10.08
CA VAL A 187 -4.13 -8.50 -10.55
C VAL A 187 -3.92 -7.07 -11.03
N VAL A 188 -3.10 -6.29 -10.33
CA VAL A 188 -2.84 -4.88 -10.65
C VAL A 188 -1.92 -4.73 -11.87
N ILE A 189 -0.95 -5.63 -12.05
CA ILE A 189 -0.10 -5.67 -13.25
C ILE A 189 -0.97 -5.74 -14.52
N GLU A 190 -1.95 -6.63 -14.56
CA GLU A 190 -2.84 -6.82 -15.72
C GLU A 190 -3.99 -5.80 -15.78
N MET A 191 -4.17 -4.97 -14.75
CA MET A 191 -5.27 -4.02 -14.67
C MET A 191 -5.08 -2.86 -15.67
N PRO A 192 -6.10 -2.45 -16.44
CA PRO A 192 -5.99 -1.27 -17.31
C PRO A 192 -5.74 0.02 -16.53
N ASP A 193 -4.97 0.95 -17.11
CA ASP A 193 -4.68 2.25 -16.47
C ASP A 193 -5.94 3.03 -16.10
N GLU A 194 -7.01 2.94 -16.90
CA GLU A 194 -8.30 3.59 -16.63
C GLU A 194 -8.92 3.11 -15.31
N ARG A 195 -8.71 1.85 -14.94
CA ARG A 195 -9.19 1.31 -13.66
C ARG A 195 -8.35 1.82 -12.51
N ILE A 196 -7.03 1.92 -12.67
CA ILE A 196 -6.13 2.54 -11.69
C ILE A 196 -6.52 4.02 -11.49
N ARG A 197 -6.78 4.76 -12.57
CA ARG A 197 -7.28 6.15 -12.50
C ARG A 197 -8.59 6.23 -11.73
N SER A 198 -9.53 5.31 -11.97
CA SER A 198 -10.79 5.28 -11.22
C SER A 198 -10.58 5.01 -9.72
N ILE A 199 -9.61 4.17 -9.35
CA ILE A 199 -9.24 3.93 -7.93
C ILE A 199 -8.66 5.20 -7.31
N LEU A 200 -7.71 5.84 -7.98
CA LEU A 200 -7.05 7.07 -7.49
C LEU A 200 -8.04 8.23 -7.36
N ALA A 201 -8.94 8.41 -8.35
CA ALA A 201 -10.00 9.40 -8.29
C ALA A 201 -10.92 9.15 -7.08
N ALA A 202 -11.39 7.91 -6.90
CA ALA A 202 -12.21 7.54 -5.75
C ALA A 202 -11.47 7.73 -4.42
N ALA A 203 -10.17 7.45 -4.36
CA ALA A 203 -9.36 7.64 -3.16
C ALA A 203 -9.33 9.12 -2.73
N VAL A 204 -9.32 10.04 -3.69
CA VAL A 204 -9.34 11.48 -3.43
C VAL A 204 -10.76 11.97 -3.12
N GLU A 205 -11.73 11.65 -3.99
CA GLU A 205 -13.12 12.12 -3.89
C GLU A 205 -13.79 11.68 -2.58
N GLU A 206 -13.44 10.48 -2.10
CA GLU A 206 -14.04 9.88 -0.90
C GLU A 206 -13.12 9.97 0.32
N ASN A 207 -11.99 10.68 0.20
CA ASN A 207 -11.01 10.87 1.28
C ASN A 207 -10.44 9.55 1.84
N LEU A 208 -10.24 8.58 0.94
CA LEU A 208 -9.75 7.21 1.21
C LEU A 208 -8.25 7.01 0.86
N PHE A 209 -7.50 8.09 0.65
CA PHE A 209 -6.08 7.95 0.27
C PHE A 209 -5.24 7.33 1.40
N ALA A 210 -5.58 7.55 2.66
CA ALA A 210 -4.91 6.89 3.78
C ALA A 210 -5.07 5.35 3.72
N GLU A 211 -6.24 4.87 3.34
CA GLU A 211 -6.55 3.46 3.09
C GLU A 211 -5.75 2.92 1.89
N ALA A 212 -5.61 3.71 0.82
CA ALA A 212 -4.79 3.33 -0.33
C ALA A 212 -3.30 3.17 0.06
N LEU A 213 -2.78 4.02 0.93
CA LEU A 213 -1.40 3.92 1.42
C LEU A 213 -1.14 2.63 2.20
N THR A 214 -2.15 2.04 2.84
CA THR A 214 -1.98 0.75 3.53
C THR A 214 -1.75 -0.42 2.57
N LEU A 215 -2.02 -0.22 1.28
CA LEU A 215 -1.84 -1.24 0.23
C LEU A 215 -0.43 -1.21 -0.38
N ILE A 216 0.35 -0.14 -0.15
CA ILE A 216 1.72 0.00 -0.70
C ILE A 216 2.60 -1.23 -0.43
N PRO A 217 2.65 -1.80 0.80
CA PRO A 217 3.51 -2.95 1.07
C PRO A 217 3.17 -4.21 0.27
N GLN A 218 2.02 -4.24 -0.40
CA GLN A 218 1.54 -5.39 -1.18
C GLN A 218 2.02 -5.37 -2.64
N PHE A 219 2.67 -4.29 -3.07
CA PHE A 219 3.04 -4.09 -4.47
C PHE A 219 4.55 -3.98 -4.65
N ALA A 220 5.03 -4.47 -5.79
CA ALA A 220 6.41 -4.26 -6.21
C ALA A 220 6.64 -2.77 -6.56
N LEU A 221 7.88 -2.29 -6.44
CA LEU A 221 8.21 -0.89 -6.71
C LEU A 221 7.92 -0.49 -8.15
N GLU A 222 8.07 -1.41 -9.11
CA GLU A 222 7.74 -1.19 -10.52
C GLU A 222 6.25 -0.88 -10.71
N THR A 223 5.38 -1.65 -10.04
CA THR A 223 3.92 -1.44 -10.06
C THR A 223 3.55 -0.13 -9.38
N LEU A 224 4.18 0.17 -8.24
CA LEU A 224 3.98 1.45 -7.55
C LEU A 224 4.45 2.64 -8.40
N GLY A 225 5.59 2.54 -9.09
CA GLY A 225 6.08 3.55 -10.02
C GLY A 225 5.10 3.84 -11.14
N ARG A 226 4.49 2.79 -11.73
CA ARG A 226 3.39 2.93 -12.70
C ARG A 226 2.17 3.65 -12.11
N ILE A 227 1.76 3.31 -10.88
CA ILE A 227 0.66 3.99 -10.20
C ILE A 227 0.99 5.48 -9.98
N GLY A 228 2.23 5.78 -9.58
CA GLY A 228 2.74 7.16 -9.45
C GLY A 228 2.68 7.93 -10.76
N ASP A 229 3.13 7.32 -11.86
CA ASP A 229 3.06 7.90 -13.21
C ASP A 229 1.62 8.25 -13.62
N ILE A 230 0.68 7.35 -13.32
CA ILE A 230 -0.75 7.55 -13.58
C ILE A 230 -1.29 8.71 -12.75
N ALA A 231 -0.96 8.77 -11.45
CA ALA A 231 -1.38 9.86 -10.57
C ALA A 231 -0.90 11.22 -11.07
N VAL A 232 0.35 11.30 -11.55
CA VAL A 232 0.90 12.55 -12.12
C VAL A 232 0.24 12.92 -13.44
N ALA A 233 -0.09 11.92 -14.27
CA ALA A 233 -0.83 12.15 -15.50
C ALA A 233 -2.24 12.71 -15.25
N MET A 234 -2.89 12.33 -14.14
CA MET A 234 -4.21 12.85 -13.73
C MET A 234 -4.19 14.32 -13.30
N GLY A 235 -3.02 14.87 -12.94
CA GLY A 235 -2.86 16.29 -12.65
C GLY A 235 -3.05 16.68 -11.19
N THR A 236 -3.03 17.99 -10.93
CA THR A 236 -2.96 18.56 -9.57
C THR A 236 -4.20 18.31 -8.73
N ASP A 237 -5.38 18.15 -9.36
CA ASP A 237 -6.64 17.88 -8.66
C ASP A 237 -6.60 16.56 -7.87
N VAL A 238 -5.77 15.62 -8.31
CA VAL A 238 -5.52 14.35 -7.61
C VAL A 238 -4.28 14.44 -6.73
N LEU A 239 -3.20 15.05 -7.21
CA LEU A 239 -1.94 15.11 -6.47
C LEU A 239 -2.01 15.96 -5.20
N VAL A 240 -2.72 17.10 -5.22
CA VAL A 240 -2.81 18.00 -4.05
C VAL A 240 -3.43 17.28 -2.86
N PRO A 241 -4.62 16.66 -2.96
CA PRO A 241 -5.22 15.96 -1.82
C PRO A 241 -4.40 14.74 -1.35
N MET A 242 -3.72 14.05 -2.27
CA MET A 242 -2.81 12.95 -1.93
C MET A 242 -1.64 13.44 -1.08
N VAL A 243 -0.99 14.54 -1.50
CA VAL A 243 0.12 15.17 -0.78
C VAL A 243 -0.34 15.67 0.59
N GLU A 244 -1.47 16.37 0.67
CA GLU A 244 -2.03 16.87 1.93
C GLU A 244 -2.37 15.72 2.90
N THR A 245 -2.91 14.62 2.38
CA THR A 245 -3.20 13.43 3.20
C THR A 245 -1.91 12.78 3.69
N ALA A 246 -0.90 12.64 2.83
CA ALA A 246 0.39 12.08 3.21
C ALA A 246 1.10 12.93 4.28
N GLU A 247 1.02 14.26 4.15
CA GLU A 247 1.51 15.22 5.14
C GLU A 247 0.78 15.05 6.48
N ARG A 248 -0.55 15.04 6.47
CA ARG A 248 -1.39 14.91 7.67
C ARG A 248 -1.13 13.62 8.46
N ILE A 249 -0.75 12.53 7.79
CA ILE A 249 -0.51 11.23 8.43
C ILE A 249 0.98 10.84 8.47
N GLU A 250 1.87 11.78 8.15
CA GLU A 250 3.33 11.61 8.13
C GLU A 250 3.84 10.44 7.26
N ALA A 251 3.17 10.17 6.14
CA ALA A 251 3.45 9.04 5.24
C ALA A 251 4.50 9.33 4.15
N TRP A 252 5.39 10.31 4.37
CA TRP A 252 6.42 10.67 3.38
C TRP A 252 7.39 9.53 3.08
N SER A 253 7.72 8.74 4.11
CA SER A 253 8.60 7.58 4.00
C SER A 253 8.07 6.54 3.01
N GLU A 254 6.77 6.34 2.99
CA GLU A 254 6.06 5.39 2.13
C GLU A 254 6.03 5.88 0.67
N LEU A 255 5.96 7.19 0.45
CA LEU A 255 5.90 7.79 -0.89
C LEU A 255 7.26 7.91 -1.58
N ILE A 256 8.35 8.11 -0.82
CA ILE A 256 9.70 8.30 -1.39
C ILE A 256 10.09 7.17 -2.37
N PRO A 257 9.98 5.88 -2.03
CA PRO A 257 10.32 4.79 -2.95
C PRO A 257 9.47 4.77 -4.22
N ILE A 258 8.19 5.17 -4.10
CA ILE A 258 7.24 5.20 -5.21
C ILE A 258 7.66 6.27 -6.21
N VAL A 259 7.93 7.48 -5.72
CA VAL A 259 8.39 8.60 -6.54
C VAL A 259 9.73 8.27 -7.20
N ALA A 260 10.63 7.58 -6.49
CA ALA A 260 11.90 7.14 -7.04
C ALA A 260 11.77 6.10 -8.17
N ALA A 261 10.73 5.28 -8.15
CA ALA A 261 10.46 4.23 -9.14
C ALA A 261 9.64 4.71 -10.35
N MET A 262 9.18 5.96 -10.34
CA MET A 262 8.46 6.57 -11.46
C MET A 262 9.32 6.72 -12.72
N SER A 263 8.66 6.86 -13.88
CA SER A 263 9.39 7.14 -15.10
C SER A 263 10.03 8.55 -15.07
N PRO A 264 11.24 8.74 -15.64
CA PRO A 264 11.91 10.03 -15.68
C PRO A 264 11.08 11.22 -16.19
N PRO A 265 10.19 11.10 -17.21
CA PRO A 265 9.33 12.23 -17.61
C PRO A 265 8.30 12.60 -16.55
N GLN A 266 7.65 11.63 -15.89
CA GLN A 266 6.62 11.92 -14.89
C GLN A 266 7.23 12.40 -13.57
N LEU A 267 8.38 11.84 -13.18
CA LEU A 267 9.15 12.32 -12.03
C LEU A 267 9.51 13.80 -12.19
N ARG A 268 10.05 14.20 -13.35
CA ARG A 268 10.36 15.61 -13.63
C ARG A 268 9.13 16.49 -13.64
N ARG A 269 8.01 16.00 -14.18
CA ARG A 269 6.73 16.72 -14.14
C ARG A 269 6.27 16.95 -12.70
N LEU A 270 6.32 15.94 -11.84
CA LEU A 270 5.97 16.02 -10.42
C LEU A 270 6.83 17.04 -9.67
N ILE A 271 8.16 16.94 -9.81
CA ILE A 271 9.14 17.85 -9.18
C ILE A 271 8.92 19.31 -9.62
N GLY A 272 8.51 19.51 -10.87
CA GLY A 272 8.24 20.83 -11.43
C GLY A 272 6.95 21.50 -10.95
N LEU A 273 6.08 20.79 -10.22
CA LEU A 273 4.84 21.37 -9.70
C LEU A 273 5.11 22.35 -8.55
N ASP A 274 4.23 23.34 -8.42
CA ASP A 274 4.23 24.30 -7.32
C ASP A 274 3.53 23.72 -6.08
N LEU A 275 4.01 22.56 -5.62
CA LEU A 275 3.49 21.83 -4.45
C LEU A 275 4.51 21.72 -3.32
N TRP A 276 5.78 22.04 -3.62
CA TRP A 276 6.94 21.71 -2.79
C TRP A 276 7.44 22.93 -2.02
N SER A 277 6.76 23.22 -0.90
CA SER A 277 7.22 24.21 0.07
C SER A 277 8.46 23.74 0.83
N ASP A 278 9.20 24.67 1.45
CA ASP A 278 10.38 24.36 2.26
C ASP A 278 10.04 23.41 3.43
N GLU A 279 8.85 23.57 4.02
CA GLU A 279 8.33 22.70 5.09
C GLU A 279 8.12 21.25 4.61
N ARG A 280 7.52 21.08 3.43
CA ARG A 280 7.31 19.75 2.83
C ARG A 280 8.63 19.09 2.45
N LEU A 281 9.54 19.83 1.81
CA LEU A 281 10.87 19.33 1.47
C LEU A 281 11.65 18.92 2.72
N THR A 282 11.58 19.73 3.79
CA THR A 282 12.19 19.39 5.09
C THR A 282 11.59 18.10 5.67
N SER A 283 10.28 17.94 5.59
CA SER A 283 9.57 16.74 6.07
C SER A 283 9.97 15.48 5.29
N ILE A 284 10.09 15.58 3.96
CA ILE A 284 10.55 14.49 3.09
C ILE A 284 11.98 14.08 3.43
N ILE A 285 12.90 15.04 3.56
CA ILE A 285 14.30 14.77 3.90
C ILE A 285 14.41 14.15 5.29
N THR A 286 13.65 14.66 6.27
CA THR A 286 13.62 14.12 7.62
C THR A 286 13.09 12.68 7.64
N ALA A 287 12.03 12.39 6.89
CA ALA A 287 11.49 11.04 6.77
C ALA A 287 12.48 10.07 6.09
N ALA A 288 13.17 10.53 5.04
CA ALA A 288 14.20 9.75 4.37
C ALA A 288 15.36 9.42 5.30
N ASP A 289 15.79 10.38 6.12
CA ASP A 289 16.86 10.20 7.10
C ASP A 289 16.47 9.21 8.20
N ARG A 290 15.30 9.43 8.82
CA ARG A 290 14.76 8.59 9.88
C ARG A 290 14.65 7.13 9.47
N ASP A 291 14.20 6.87 8.24
CA ASP A 291 13.86 5.54 7.75
C ASP A 291 14.90 4.95 6.77
N GLY A 292 16.08 5.60 6.64
CA GLY A 292 17.20 5.08 5.85
C GLY A 292 16.95 5.02 4.33
N ARG A 293 16.14 5.94 3.78
CA ARG A 293 15.70 5.94 2.37
C ARG A 293 16.52 6.85 1.45
N TRP A 294 17.74 7.22 1.85
CA TRP A 294 18.60 8.14 1.09
C TRP A 294 18.85 7.70 -0.37
N HIS A 295 19.01 6.40 -0.61
CA HIS A 295 19.22 5.86 -1.96
C HIS A 295 18.06 6.16 -2.91
N HIS A 296 16.82 6.20 -2.40
CA HIS A 296 15.64 6.56 -3.20
C HIS A 296 15.56 8.05 -3.54
N LEU A 297 16.26 8.93 -2.81
CA LEU A 297 16.28 10.36 -3.14
C LEU A 297 17.19 10.66 -4.35
N ARG A 298 18.11 9.75 -4.70
CA ARG A 298 19.03 9.93 -5.84
C ARG A 298 18.32 10.25 -7.16
N PRO A 299 17.41 9.40 -7.69
CA PRO A 299 16.72 9.70 -8.95
C PRO A 299 15.87 10.98 -8.87
N ILE A 300 15.36 11.32 -7.68
CA ILE A 300 14.57 12.54 -7.46
C ILE A 300 15.47 13.77 -7.62
N LEU A 301 16.63 13.79 -6.97
CA LEU A 301 17.61 14.88 -7.06
C LEU A 301 18.15 15.05 -8.49
N GLU A 302 18.42 13.96 -9.21
CA GLU A 302 18.83 14.00 -10.63
C GLU A 302 17.77 14.64 -11.54
N GLY A 303 16.49 14.43 -11.20
CA GLY A 303 15.36 15.01 -11.92
C GLY A 303 15.10 16.49 -11.62
N MET A 304 15.74 17.07 -10.59
CA MET A 304 15.47 18.45 -10.17
C MET A 304 16.07 19.49 -11.12
N SER A 305 15.36 20.60 -11.27
CA SER A 305 15.92 21.80 -11.90
C SER A 305 17.00 22.42 -10.98
N PRO A 306 17.94 23.20 -11.53
CA PRO A 306 18.93 23.92 -10.72
C PRO A 306 18.30 24.85 -9.67
N GLU A 307 17.12 25.40 -9.96
CA GLU A 307 16.36 26.24 -9.03
C GLU A 307 15.81 25.44 -7.84
N ARG A 308 15.23 24.27 -8.11
CA ARG A 308 14.73 23.37 -7.05
C ARG A 308 15.89 22.82 -6.20
N LEU A 309 17.02 22.50 -6.82
CA LEU A 309 18.24 22.10 -6.10
C LEU A 309 18.75 23.20 -5.17
N ARG A 310 18.70 24.48 -5.59
CA ARG A 310 19.03 25.61 -4.72
C ARG A 310 18.09 25.69 -3.52
N GLN A 311 16.78 25.58 -3.74
CA GLN A 311 15.80 25.59 -2.66
C GLN A 311 16.10 24.50 -1.62
N VAL A 312 16.37 23.27 -2.07
CA VAL A 312 16.74 22.16 -1.18
C VAL A 312 18.05 22.43 -0.45
N ALA A 313 19.06 23.00 -1.12
CA ALA A 313 20.35 23.31 -0.52
C ALA A 313 20.28 24.38 0.59
N THR A 314 19.28 25.28 0.53
CA THR A 314 19.06 26.34 1.52
C THR A 314 18.24 25.93 2.74
N LEU A 315 17.76 24.68 2.80
CA LEU A 315 16.94 24.22 3.93
C LEU A 315 17.77 24.16 5.22
N PRO A 316 17.25 24.62 6.38
CA PRO A 316 18.01 24.67 7.64
C PRO A 316 18.64 23.33 8.05
N LEU A 317 17.89 22.25 7.86
CA LEU A 317 18.32 20.88 8.16
C LEU A 317 19.57 20.45 7.34
N VAL A 318 19.72 21.00 6.14
CA VAL A 318 20.84 20.74 5.23
C VAL A 318 22.03 21.64 5.58
N VAL A 319 21.75 22.87 6.03
CA VAL A 319 22.75 23.86 6.47
C VAL A 319 23.41 23.46 7.81
N ASP A 320 22.67 22.89 8.75
CA ASP A 320 23.19 22.50 10.09
C ASP A 320 24.13 21.27 10.05
N GLY A 321 24.37 20.66 8.88
CA GLY A 321 25.42 19.67 8.64
C GLY A 321 25.21 18.28 9.28
N ALA A 322 24.21 18.07 10.14
CA ALA A 322 23.94 16.77 10.77
C ALA A 322 23.43 15.72 9.77
N ILE A 323 22.72 16.16 8.73
CA ILE A 323 22.18 15.33 7.66
C ILE A 323 23.22 15.04 6.59
N VAL A 324 24.14 15.98 6.36
CA VAL A 324 25.20 15.87 5.35
C VAL A 324 26.05 14.61 5.54
N ASP A 325 26.48 14.33 6.77
CA ASP A 325 27.31 13.14 7.06
C ASP A 325 26.55 11.84 6.76
N ARG A 326 25.23 11.83 7.01
CA ARG A 326 24.36 10.68 6.75
C ARG A 326 24.05 10.53 5.26
N ILE A 327 23.85 11.62 4.54
CA ILE A 327 23.73 11.66 3.07
C ILE A 327 24.97 11.03 2.42
N LEU A 328 26.16 11.48 2.81
CA LEU A 328 27.42 11.03 2.24
C LEU A 328 27.69 9.56 2.56
N THR A 329 27.45 9.15 3.80
CA THR A 329 27.64 7.76 4.23
C THR A 329 26.68 6.82 3.51
N ALA A 330 25.39 7.19 3.41
CA ALA A 330 24.37 6.36 2.77
C ALA A 330 24.58 6.23 1.25
N LEU A 331 25.07 7.29 0.59
CA LEU A 331 25.25 7.28 -0.86
C LEU A 331 26.60 6.70 -1.30
N HIS A 332 27.62 6.72 -0.44
CA HIS A 332 28.87 5.98 -0.68
C HIS A 332 28.67 4.46 -0.65
N ALA A 333 27.74 3.95 0.17
CA ALA A 333 27.48 2.52 0.29
C ALA A 333 26.83 1.89 -0.96
N ASP A 334 26.06 2.68 -1.73
CA ASP A 334 25.16 2.17 -2.78
C ASP A 334 25.49 2.63 -4.23
N GLY A 335 26.57 3.41 -4.46
CA GLY A 335 27.02 3.76 -5.82
C GLY A 335 27.77 5.10 -5.96
N PRO A 336 28.04 5.56 -7.20
CA PRO A 336 28.79 6.79 -7.43
C PRO A 336 28.00 8.04 -6.96
N ILE A 337 28.71 9.01 -6.37
CA ILE A 337 28.14 10.20 -5.68
C ILE A 337 27.80 11.35 -6.67
N ASP A 338 28.02 11.15 -7.97
CA ASP A 338 27.81 12.14 -9.05
C ASP A 338 26.49 12.94 -8.98
N PRO A 339 25.33 12.36 -8.59
CA PRO A 339 24.05 13.09 -8.54
C PRO A 339 23.89 14.08 -7.41
N LEU A 340 24.72 13.98 -6.37
CA LEU A 340 24.68 14.91 -5.25
C LEU A 340 25.53 16.14 -5.49
N VAL A 341 26.48 16.06 -6.43
CA VAL A 341 27.36 17.19 -6.71
C VAL A 341 26.59 18.45 -7.11
N PRO A 342 25.52 18.38 -7.92
CA PRO A 342 24.66 19.53 -8.17
C PRO A 342 24.09 20.15 -6.89
N LEU A 343 23.68 19.33 -5.91
CA LEU A 343 23.16 19.81 -4.63
C LEU A 343 24.28 20.46 -3.80
N LEU A 344 25.43 19.81 -3.67
CA LEU A 344 26.60 20.31 -2.93
C LEU A 344 27.13 21.63 -3.51
N VAL A 345 27.12 21.76 -4.83
CA VAL A 345 27.51 22.99 -5.54
C VAL A 345 26.54 24.14 -5.26
N GLN A 346 25.27 23.89 -4.95
CA GLN A 346 24.31 24.94 -4.63
C GLN A 346 24.30 25.34 -3.14
N MET A 347 25.05 24.63 -2.27
CA MET A 347 25.14 24.96 -0.84
C MET A 347 25.97 26.23 -0.58
N ASP A 348 25.71 26.89 0.55
CA ASP A 348 26.53 27.99 1.05
C ASP A 348 28.01 27.57 1.20
N PRO A 349 28.99 28.45 0.88
CA PRO A 349 30.41 28.11 0.90
C PRO A 349 30.92 27.57 2.24
N GLU A 350 30.38 28.06 3.36
CA GLU A 350 30.76 27.62 4.71
C GLU A 350 30.28 26.20 5.01
N VAL A 351 29.01 25.90 4.70
CA VAL A 351 28.43 24.56 4.84
C VAL A 351 29.16 23.59 3.92
N ARG A 352 29.42 24.02 2.68
CA ARG A 352 30.16 23.25 1.68
C ARG A 352 31.58 22.93 2.14
N GLN A 353 32.27 23.87 2.79
CA GLN A 353 33.57 23.63 3.41
C GLN A 353 33.50 22.64 4.57
N GLN A 354 32.48 22.72 5.43
CA GLN A 354 32.28 21.73 6.49
C GLN A 354 32.01 20.33 5.91
N VAL A 355 31.24 20.23 4.83
CA VAL A 355 31.04 18.98 4.08
C VAL A 355 32.37 18.45 3.54
N TRP A 356 33.21 19.33 2.98
CA TRP A 356 34.54 18.96 2.47
C TRP A 356 35.49 18.45 3.55
N ASP A 357 35.58 19.15 4.68
CA ASP A 357 36.45 18.77 5.78
C ASP A 357 36.07 17.39 6.36
N ARG A 358 34.77 17.05 6.32
CA ARG A 358 34.25 15.74 6.78
C ARG A 358 34.35 14.63 5.73
N THR A 359 34.27 14.96 4.44
CA THR A 359 34.47 14.00 3.32
C THR A 359 35.93 13.74 2.99
N ALA A 360 36.87 14.54 3.49
CA ALA A 360 38.31 14.41 3.23
C ALA A 360 38.89 13.02 3.57
N GLY A 361 38.18 12.20 4.36
CA GLY A 361 38.52 10.80 4.67
C GLY A 361 37.87 9.71 3.82
N LEU A 362 36.99 10.03 2.86
CA LEU A 362 36.07 9.08 2.19
C LEU A 362 36.38 8.83 0.69
N ASP A 363 37.61 8.41 0.36
CA ASP A 363 38.01 7.90 -0.98
C ASP A 363 38.37 8.95 -2.07
N ASP A 364 39.37 8.63 -2.90
CA ASP A 364 39.90 9.44 -4.00
C ASP A 364 38.93 9.56 -5.18
N GLU A 365 38.06 8.57 -5.35
CA GLU A 365 37.04 8.55 -6.42
C GLU A 365 35.96 9.62 -6.19
N LEU A 366 35.55 9.83 -4.94
CA LEU A 366 34.63 10.90 -4.52
C LEU A 366 35.19 12.29 -4.85
N ALA A 367 36.45 12.52 -4.51
CA ALA A 367 37.15 13.77 -4.83
C ALA A 367 37.18 14.03 -6.34
N ALA A 368 37.46 13.00 -7.14
CA ALA A 368 37.49 13.12 -8.61
C ALA A 368 36.12 13.42 -9.21
N SER A 369 35.06 12.78 -8.71
CA SER A 369 33.66 13.03 -9.12
C SER A 369 33.20 14.45 -8.81
N LEU A 370 33.53 14.98 -7.63
CA LEU A 370 33.22 16.35 -7.24
C LEU A 370 33.91 17.39 -8.13
N VAL A 371 35.18 17.18 -8.46
CA VAL A 371 35.93 18.07 -9.37
C VAL A 371 35.35 18.05 -10.78
N ARG A 372 34.92 16.88 -11.29
CA ARG A 372 34.28 16.76 -12.61
C ARG A 372 32.97 17.55 -12.67
N ALA A 373 32.12 17.42 -11.66
CA ALA A 373 30.82 18.10 -11.67
C ALA A 373 30.93 19.59 -11.33
N SER A 374 31.85 20.04 -10.47
CA SER A 374 32.15 21.48 -10.29
C SER A 374 32.45 22.18 -11.62
N ARG A 375 33.20 21.52 -12.53
CA ARG A 375 33.45 22.02 -13.88
C ARG A 375 32.20 22.08 -14.75
N ALA A 376 31.31 21.09 -14.65
CA ALA A 376 30.08 21.01 -15.44
C ALA A 376 29.04 22.08 -15.05
N TYR A 377 29.04 22.51 -13.79
CA TYR A 377 28.08 23.49 -13.26
C TYR A 377 28.63 24.94 -13.19
N GLY A 378 29.81 25.20 -13.77
CA GLY A 378 30.34 26.56 -13.95
C GLY A 378 30.87 27.22 -12.67
N GLU A 379 31.08 26.45 -11.61
CA GLU A 379 31.69 26.95 -10.37
C GLU A 379 33.22 26.81 -10.42
N PRO A 380 33.97 27.80 -9.90
CA PRO A 380 35.42 27.78 -9.94
C PRO A 380 35.96 26.64 -9.06
N VAL A 381 36.47 25.62 -9.76
CA VAL A 381 37.22 24.45 -9.28
C VAL A 381 38.28 24.78 -8.22
N THR A 382 38.71 26.04 -8.09
CA THR A 382 39.72 26.51 -7.13
C THR A 382 39.26 26.39 -5.67
N SER A 383 37.96 26.44 -5.35
CA SER A 383 37.48 26.19 -3.97
C SER A 383 37.59 24.70 -3.60
N VAL A 384 37.16 23.82 -4.51
CA VAL A 384 37.19 22.36 -4.37
C VAL A 384 38.63 21.82 -4.39
N VAL A 385 39.47 22.33 -5.30
CA VAL A 385 40.87 21.91 -5.44
C VAL A 385 41.76 22.50 -4.34
N GLY A 386 41.41 23.65 -3.76
CA GLY A 386 42.11 24.21 -2.58
C GLY A 386 41.97 23.31 -1.34
N ALA A 387 40.78 22.74 -1.12
CA ALA A 387 40.52 21.76 -0.08
C ALA A 387 41.19 20.40 -0.35
N LEU A 388 41.36 20.00 -1.62
CA LEU A 388 42.11 18.80 -2.00
C LEU A 388 43.63 18.99 -1.98
N ALA A 389 44.14 20.22 -2.15
CA ALA A 389 45.57 20.52 -2.16
C ALA A 389 46.19 20.57 -0.76
N THR A 390 45.38 20.76 0.29
CA THR A 390 45.80 20.67 1.70
C THR A 390 46.05 19.23 2.17
N ARG A 391 45.84 18.22 1.31
CA ARG A 391 46.22 16.81 1.54
C ARG A 391 47.72 16.49 1.42
N ARG A 392 48.56 17.42 0.95
CA ARG A 392 49.99 17.17 0.76
C ARG A 392 50.86 17.70 1.88
#